data_AF-A0A345NXS2-F1
#
_entry.id   AF-A0A345NXS2-F1
#
_cell.length_a   1.000
_cell.length_b   1.000
_cell.length_c   1.000
_cell.angle_alpha   90.00
_cell.angle_beta   90.00
_cell.angle_gamma   90.00
#
_symmetry.space_group_name_H-M   'P 1'
#
loop_
_entity.id
_entity.type
_entity.pdbx_description
1 polymer ?
#
loop_
_entity_poly.entity_id
_entity_poly.type
_entity_poly.pdbx_seq_one_letter_code
_entity_poly.pdbx_strand_id
1 'polypeptide(L)'
;MEEDEKVVALNKFQMMIRSGKRYFVRRNRNGVSHIQQLADLGITNIEEAWEIILELEVGHCVGGPQYDWDDRSLGRVVWIYKVEVNEIITYIKLKDEELIRGCVCISFHEDQP
;
A
#
# COMPACT_ATOMS: atom_id res chain seq x y z
N MET A 1 -16.95 -0.80 7.32
CA MET A 1 -15.69 -0.32 7.91
C MET A 1 -15.95 1.09 8.39
N GLU A 2 -15.69 1.35 9.66
CA GLU A 2 -15.93 2.67 10.25
C GLU A 2 -14.87 3.67 9.76
N GLU A 3 -15.26 4.92 9.57
CA GLU A 3 -14.36 5.97 9.05
C GLU A 3 -13.19 6.22 10.00
N ASP A 4 -13.45 6.21 11.31
CA ASP A 4 -12.43 6.35 12.35
C ASP A 4 -11.34 5.25 12.24
N GLU A 5 -11.73 4.02 11.91
CA GLU A 5 -10.79 2.92 11.72
C GLU A 5 -9.83 3.18 10.54
N LYS A 6 -10.37 3.72 9.43
CA LYS A 6 -9.58 4.10 8.25
C LYS A 6 -8.60 5.24 8.57
N VAL A 7 -9.07 6.25 9.28
CA VAL A 7 -8.26 7.41 9.72
C VAL A 7 -7.08 6.91 10.56
N VAL A 8 -7.35 6.07 11.57
CA VAL A 8 -6.31 5.51 12.45
C VAL A 8 -5.29 4.70 11.65
N ALA A 9 -5.76 3.81 10.76
CA ALA A 9 -4.87 2.97 9.96
C ALA A 9 -3.98 3.79 9.01
N LEU A 10 -4.57 4.73 8.27
CA LEU A 10 -3.83 5.58 7.33
C LEU A 10 -2.79 6.44 8.05
N ASN A 11 -3.17 7.09 9.16
CA ASN A 11 -2.23 7.87 9.97
C ASN A 11 -1.06 7.01 10.46
N LYS A 12 -1.34 5.79 10.92
CA LYS A 12 -0.33 4.84 11.36
C LYS A 12 0.64 4.48 10.23
N PHE A 13 0.14 4.17 9.04
CA PHE A 13 0.99 3.89 7.87
C PHE A 13 1.90 5.06 7.52
N GLN A 14 1.34 6.27 7.45
CA GLN A 14 2.11 7.46 7.11
C GLN A 14 3.18 7.78 8.17
N MET A 15 2.89 7.58 9.46
CA MET A 15 3.88 7.70 10.53
C MET A 15 5.04 6.70 10.37
N MET A 16 4.73 5.44 10.07
CA MET A 16 5.76 4.43 9.82
C MET A 16 6.62 4.78 8.60
N ILE A 17 6.02 5.27 7.52
CA ILE A 17 6.74 5.69 6.31
C ILE A 17 7.65 6.89 6.61
N ARG A 18 7.15 7.93 7.28
CA ARG A 18 7.94 9.12 7.66
C ARG A 18 9.11 8.78 8.58
N SER A 19 8.98 7.76 9.43
CA SER A 19 10.06 7.28 10.30
C SER A 19 11.05 6.34 9.61
N GLY A 20 10.88 6.08 8.30
CA GLY A 20 11.71 5.15 7.54
C GLY A 20 11.38 3.67 7.77
N LYS A 21 10.38 3.35 8.61
CA LYS A 21 9.89 1.98 8.82
C LYS A 21 8.94 1.59 7.70
N ARG A 22 9.51 1.39 6.51
CA ARG A 22 8.77 1.08 5.29
C ARG A 22 9.50 0.04 4.46
N TYR A 23 8.74 -0.86 3.84
CA TYR A 23 9.30 -1.94 3.04
C TYR A 23 8.42 -2.23 1.83
N PHE A 24 9.03 -2.19 0.64
CA PHE A 24 8.40 -2.65 -0.59
C PHE A 24 8.67 -4.14 -0.77
N VAL A 25 7.61 -4.93 -0.92
CA VAL A 25 7.75 -6.34 -1.20
C VAL A 25 8.22 -6.52 -2.64
N ARG A 26 9.38 -7.17 -2.79
CA ARG A 26 9.91 -7.54 -4.12
C ARG A 26 9.16 -8.76 -4.63
N ARG A 27 8.08 -8.54 -5.38
CA ARG A 27 7.28 -9.59 -6.01
C ARG A 27 7.19 -9.39 -7.52
N ASN A 28 7.04 -10.51 -8.21
CA ASN A 28 6.64 -10.56 -9.61
C ASN A 28 5.15 -10.91 -9.65
N ARG A 29 4.35 -10.09 -10.32
CA ARG A 29 2.93 -10.34 -10.55
C ARG A 29 2.76 -10.63 -12.04
N ASN A 30 2.24 -11.82 -12.38
CA ASN A 30 2.03 -12.23 -13.77
C ASN A 30 3.29 -12.08 -14.67
N GLY A 31 4.48 -12.34 -14.12
CA GLY A 31 5.75 -12.17 -14.83
C GLY A 31 6.32 -10.74 -14.84
N VAL A 32 5.56 -9.75 -14.35
CA VAL A 32 5.97 -8.34 -14.29
C VAL A 32 6.55 -8.02 -12.91
N SER A 33 7.78 -7.51 -12.86
CA SER A 33 8.41 -7.11 -11.60
C SER A 33 7.72 -5.90 -10.97
N HIS A 34 7.80 -5.76 -9.64
CA HIS A 34 7.31 -4.55 -8.96
C HIS A 34 7.90 -3.24 -9.51
N ILE A 35 9.16 -3.23 -9.94
CA ILE A 35 9.79 -2.05 -10.56
C ILE A 35 9.11 -1.73 -11.89
N GLN A 36 8.83 -2.74 -12.71
CA GLN A 36 8.12 -2.54 -13.98
C GLN A 36 6.68 -2.09 -13.74
N GLN A 37 5.98 -2.65 -12.74
CA GLN A 37 4.63 -2.21 -12.38
C GLN A 37 4.60 -0.72 -11.98
N LEU A 38 5.62 -0.23 -11.26
CA LEU A 38 5.74 1.20 -10.97
C LEU A 38 6.04 2.00 -12.24
N ALA A 39 6.94 1.52 -13.09
CA ALA A 39 7.27 2.19 -14.35
C ALA A 39 6.06 2.28 -15.30
N ASP A 40 5.19 1.27 -15.33
CA ASP A 40 3.94 1.25 -16.11
C ASP A 40 2.96 2.34 -15.63
N LEU A 41 3.08 2.79 -14.37
CA LEU A 41 2.34 3.92 -13.80
C LEU A 41 3.04 5.27 -14.02
N GLY A 42 4.15 5.31 -14.75
CA GLY A 42 5.00 6.50 -14.90
C GLY A 42 5.87 6.81 -13.68
N ILE A 43 5.91 5.94 -12.66
CA ILE A 43 6.73 6.10 -11.47
C ILE A 43 8.14 5.59 -11.75
N THR A 44 9.12 6.48 -11.73
CA THR A 44 10.51 6.15 -12.12
C THR A 44 11.42 5.90 -10.92
N ASN A 45 10.96 6.24 -9.72
CA ASN A 45 11.70 6.08 -8.48
C ASN A 45 10.79 5.51 -7.37
N ILE A 46 11.32 4.62 -6.54
CA ILE A 46 10.57 4.01 -5.44
C ILE A 46 10.15 5.03 -4.37
N GLU A 47 10.89 6.15 -4.24
CA GLU A 47 10.53 7.20 -3.30
C GLU A 47 9.24 7.93 -3.70
N GLU A 48 9.03 8.15 -4.99
CA GLU A 48 7.79 8.73 -5.54
C GLU A 48 6.58 7.85 -5.19
N ALA A 49 6.72 6.51 -5.21
CA ALA A 49 5.68 5.61 -4.75
C ALA A 49 5.36 5.79 -3.25
N TRP A 50 6.35 6.08 -2.42
CA TRP A 50 6.11 6.37 -1.01
C TRP A 50 5.50 7.75 -0.79
N GLU A 51 5.87 8.75 -1.58
CA GLU A 51 5.26 10.08 -1.58
C GLU A 51 3.76 9.98 -1.91
N ILE A 52 3.39 9.21 -2.93
CA ILE A 52 1.99 8.90 -3.25
C ILE A 52 1.26 8.26 -2.05
N ILE A 53 1.90 7.32 -1.35
CA ILE A 53 1.30 6.71 -0.14
C ILE A 53 1.14 7.73 0.99
N LEU A 54 2.07 8.69 1.13
CA LEU A 54 1.99 9.76 2.11
C LEU A 54 0.90 10.79 1.79
N GLU A 55 0.48 10.90 0.53
CA GLU A 55 -0.59 11.77 0.05
C GLU A 55 -1.97 11.09 0.03
N LEU A 56 -2.04 9.78 0.32
CA LEU A 56 -3.32 9.10 0.43
C LEU A 56 -4.22 9.76 1.47
N GLU A 57 -5.50 9.92 1.12
CA GLU A 57 -6.58 10.35 1.99
C GLU A 57 -7.46 9.17 2.39
N VAL A 58 -8.29 9.39 3.42
CA VAL A 58 -9.23 8.39 3.94
C VAL A 58 -10.20 7.91 2.86
N GLY A 59 -10.60 8.81 1.95
CA GLY A 59 -11.46 8.52 0.81
C GLY A 59 -10.89 7.48 -0.17
N HIS A 60 -9.55 7.36 -0.25
CA HIS A 60 -8.89 6.38 -1.09
C HIS A 60 -8.97 4.96 -0.52
N CYS A 61 -9.33 4.78 0.75
CA CYS A 61 -9.43 3.46 1.37
C CYS A 61 -10.70 2.73 0.91
N VAL A 62 -10.51 1.73 0.05
CA VAL A 62 -11.59 0.91 -0.54
C VAL A 62 -11.80 -0.43 0.16
N GLY A 63 -10.89 -0.85 1.03
CA GLY A 63 -11.01 -2.13 1.74
C GLY A 63 -10.03 -2.30 2.89
N GLY A 64 -10.40 -3.15 3.84
CA GLY A 64 -9.63 -3.40 5.06
C GLY A 64 -10.47 -3.28 6.34
N PRO A 65 -9.87 -3.53 7.51
CA PRO A 65 -8.69 -4.38 7.63
C PRO A 65 -9.06 -5.83 7.23
N GLN A 66 -8.20 -6.48 6.45
CA GLN A 66 -8.35 -7.87 6.05
C GLN A 66 -7.20 -8.74 6.58
N TYR A 67 -7.44 -10.05 6.68
CA TYR A 67 -6.38 -10.99 7.03
C TYR A 67 -5.27 -10.96 5.98
N ASP A 68 -4.03 -11.10 6.42
CA ASP A 68 -2.98 -11.53 5.52
C ASP A 68 -3.23 -13.00 5.14
N TRP A 69 -3.24 -13.28 3.83
CA TRP A 69 -3.45 -14.65 3.33
C TRP A 69 -2.23 -15.53 3.59
N ASP A 70 -1.04 -14.93 3.61
CA ASP A 70 0.21 -15.64 3.86
C ASP A 70 0.39 -15.96 5.36
N ASP A 71 -0.19 -15.15 6.25
CA ASP A 71 -0.14 -15.37 7.70
C ASP A 71 -1.37 -14.80 8.43
N ARG A 72 -2.36 -15.66 8.65
CA ARG A 72 -3.60 -15.30 9.35
C ARG A 72 -3.39 -15.04 10.85
N SER A 73 -2.26 -15.46 11.43
CA SER A 73 -1.99 -15.33 12.87
C SER A 73 -1.77 -13.87 13.29
N LEU A 74 -1.38 -13.01 12.34
CA LEU A 74 -1.22 -11.58 12.53
C LEU A 74 -2.56 -10.84 12.66
N GLY A 75 -3.68 -11.53 12.43
CA GLY A 75 -5.01 -10.92 12.43
C GLY A 75 -5.30 -10.11 11.17
N ARG A 76 -6.18 -9.12 11.28
CA ARG A 76 -6.59 -8.26 10.17
C ARG A 76 -5.65 -7.04 10.11
N VAL A 77 -4.62 -7.12 9.28
CA VAL A 77 -3.52 -6.13 9.22
C VAL A 77 -3.34 -5.51 7.84
N VAL A 78 -4.12 -5.94 6.85
CA VAL A 78 -3.96 -5.52 5.45
C VAL A 78 -5.06 -4.54 5.05
N TRP A 79 -4.66 -3.49 4.35
CA TRP A 79 -5.50 -2.38 3.90
C TRP A 79 -5.33 -2.16 2.40
N ILE A 80 -6.40 -1.76 1.73
CA ILE A 80 -6.45 -1.54 0.30
C ILE A 80 -6.86 -0.09 0.02
N TYR A 81 -6.07 0.55 -0.83
CA TYR A 81 -6.32 1.89 -1.31
C TYR A 81 -6.40 1.89 -2.83
N LYS A 82 -7.20 2.81 -3.38
CA LYS A 82 -7.22 3.14 -4.79
C LYS A 82 -7.09 4.64 -4.96
N VAL A 83 -6.18 5.06 -5.83
CA VAL A 83 -5.91 6.46 -6.13
C VAL A 83 -5.52 6.59 -7.59
N GLU A 84 -5.78 7.74 -8.21
CA GLU A 84 -5.32 8.01 -9.57
C GLU A 84 -3.85 8.47 -9.53
N VAL A 85 -3.00 7.81 -10.31
CA VAL A 85 -1.59 8.18 -10.50
C VAL A 85 -1.34 8.29 -11.99
N ASN A 86 -0.96 9.47 -12.48
CA ASN A 86 -0.73 9.71 -13.91
C ASN A 86 -1.89 9.20 -14.78
N GLU A 87 -3.14 9.57 -14.42
CA GLU A 87 -4.38 9.19 -15.10
C GLU A 87 -4.72 7.68 -15.04
N ILE A 88 -3.96 6.90 -14.26
CA ILE A 88 -4.17 5.46 -14.08
C ILE A 88 -4.71 5.19 -12.67
N ILE A 89 -5.89 4.57 -12.60
CA ILE A 89 -6.42 4.08 -11.31
C ILE A 89 -5.48 3.01 -10.79
N THR A 90 -4.88 3.27 -9.64
CA THR A 90 -3.82 2.47 -9.06
C THR A 90 -4.31 1.77 -7.81
N TYR A 91 -4.07 0.46 -7.75
CA TYR A 91 -4.34 -0.39 -6.61
C TYR A 91 -3.11 -0.46 -5.69
N ILE A 92 -3.28 -0.09 -4.42
CA ILE A 92 -2.24 -0.12 -3.39
C ILE A 92 -2.68 -1.01 -2.24
N LYS A 93 -1.83 -1.98 -1.86
CA LYS A 93 -2.08 -2.90 -0.74
C LYS A 93 -1.00 -2.73 0.32
N LEU A 94 -1.39 -2.23 1.48
CA LEU A 94 -0.50 -2.00 2.62
C LEU A 94 -0.76 -3.04 3.72
N LYS A 95 0.29 -3.43 4.43
CA LYS A 95 0.22 -4.30 5.60
C LYS A 95 0.89 -3.63 6.79
N ASP A 96 0.20 -3.66 7.92
CA ASP A 96 0.73 -3.22 9.21
C ASP A 96 1.61 -4.32 9.80
N GLU A 97 2.93 -4.10 9.75
CA GLU A 97 3.93 -4.88 10.47
C GLU A 97 4.74 -3.99 11.44
N GLU A 98 4.07 -3.07 12.16
CA GLU A 98 4.73 -2.10 13.06
C GLU A 98 5.82 -2.72 13.96
N LEU A 99 5.56 -3.91 14.52
CA LEU A 99 6.47 -4.60 15.43
C LEU A 99 7.63 -5.34 14.73
N ILE A 100 7.62 -5.44 13.40
CA ILE A 100 8.62 -6.21 12.63
C ILE A 100 9.39 -5.29 11.68
N ARG A 101 8.70 -4.64 10.73
CA ARG A 101 9.31 -3.85 9.63
C ARG A 101 8.64 -2.50 9.37
N GLY A 102 7.47 -2.26 9.94
CA GLY A 102 6.66 -1.06 9.73
C GLY A 102 5.59 -1.22 8.65
N CYS A 103 5.44 -0.21 7.80
CA CYS A 103 4.50 -0.23 6.68
C CYS A 103 5.06 -1.11 5.55
N VAL A 104 4.37 -2.20 5.23
CA VAL A 104 4.75 -3.08 4.13
C VAL A 104 3.84 -2.83 2.92
N CYS A 105 4.41 -2.34 1.82
CA CYS A 105 3.69 -2.26 0.56
C CYS A 105 3.76 -3.61 -0.16
N ILE A 106 2.64 -4.34 -0.16
CA ILE A 106 2.50 -5.66 -0.78
C ILE A 106 2.28 -5.55 -2.29
N SER A 107 1.53 -4.53 -2.73
CA SER A 107 1.16 -4.33 -4.13
C SER A 107 1.00 -2.85 -4.42
N PHE A 108 1.49 -2.43 -5.59
CA PHE A 108 1.37 -1.09 -6.13
C PHE A 108 1.41 -1.23 -7.66
N HIS A 109 0.24 -1.21 -8.29
CA HIS A 109 0.10 -1.44 -9.73
C HIS A 109 -1.24 -0.88 -10.22
N GLU A 110 -1.42 -0.78 -11.54
CA GLU A 110 -2.71 -0.46 -12.16
C GLU A 110 -3.83 -1.36 -11.62
N ASP A 111 -4.98 -0.77 -11.30
CA ASP A 111 -6.20 -1.45 -10.91
C ASP A 111 -6.82 -2.12 -12.15
N GLN A 112 -6.29 -3.28 -12.49
CA GLN A 112 -6.81 -4.07 -13.60
C GLN A 112 -8.22 -4.59 -13.25
N PRO A 113 -9.16 -4.54 -14.20
CA PRO A 113 -10.50 -5.11 -14.04
C PRO A 113 -10.50 -6.64 -13.89
#